data_AF-A0A2P5KTY9-F1
#
_entry.id   AF-A0A2P5KTY9-F1
#
_cell.length_a   1.000
_cell.length_b   1.000
_cell.length_c   1.000
_cell.angle_alpha   90.00
_cell.angle_beta   90.00
_cell.angle_gamma   90.00
#
_symmetry.space_group_name_H-M   'P 1'
#
loop_
_entity.id
_entity.type
_entity.pdbx_description
1 polymer ?
#
loop_
_entity_poly.entity_id
_entity_poly.type
_entity_poly.pdbx_seq_one_letter_code
_entity_poly.pdbx_strand_id
1 'polypeptide(L)'
;MSKSPIGTGAIIRQLEADANAHARRHFADVAEFSRLQRLERMQILIDDIADWLDEKGDRARLEAFGVSVHDGEGTFSLKQGRRTLKLLPRDDLSFTVDGRIMHPNRDCPTLDRRCYDEVLARLIDWARNKN
;
A
#
# COMPACT_ATOMS: atom_id res chain seq x y z
N MET A 1 -20.38 -7.52 -63.69
CA MET A 1 -19.64 -8.03 -62.51
C MET A 1 -19.92 -7.09 -61.34
N SER A 2 -20.87 -7.45 -60.48
CA SER A 2 -21.22 -6.67 -59.28
C SER A 2 -20.18 -6.96 -58.20
N LYS A 3 -19.39 -5.95 -57.82
CA LYS A 3 -18.54 -6.05 -56.62
C LYS A 3 -19.47 -5.94 -55.42
N SER A 4 -19.70 -7.05 -54.71
CA SER A 4 -20.37 -7.02 -53.41
C SER A 4 -19.70 -5.98 -52.52
N PRO A 5 -20.45 -5.08 -51.86
CA PRO A 5 -19.85 -4.12 -50.95
C PRO A 5 -19.18 -4.93 -49.84
N ILE A 6 -17.91 -4.63 -49.55
CA ILE A 6 -17.23 -5.17 -48.36
C ILE A 6 -18.18 -4.88 -47.19
N GLY A 7 -18.77 -5.95 -46.63
CA GLY A 7 -19.98 -5.83 -45.84
C GLY A 7 -19.77 -4.86 -44.69
N THR A 8 -20.55 -3.79 -44.65
CA THR A 8 -20.51 -2.76 -43.60
C THR A 8 -20.56 -3.38 -42.20
N GLY A 9 -21.25 -4.51 -42.04
CA GLY A 9 -21.29 -5.28 -40.79
C GLY A 9 -19.99 -6.02 -40.41
N ALA A 10 -19.04 -6.24 -41.32
CA ALA A 10 -17.70 -6.74 -41.00
C ALA A 10 -16.79 -5.61 -40.51
N ILE A 11 -16.93 -4.42 -41.12
CA ILE A 11 -16.22 -3.20 -40.71
C ILE A 11 -16.68 -2.76 -39.31
N ILE A 12 -17.99 -2.76 -39.04
CA ILE A 12 -18.55 -2.42 -37.72
C ILE A 12 -18.05 -3.39 -36.63
N ARG A 13 -18.08 -4.71 -36.91
CA ARG A 13 -17.59 -5.72 -35.95
C ARG A 13 -16.10 -5.58 -35.64
N GLN A 14 -15.29 -5.19 -36.61
CA GLN A 14 -13.87 -4.91 -36.40
C GLN A 14 -13.66 -3.67 -35.52
N LEU A 15 -14.40 -2.58 -35.79
CA LEU A 15 -14.34 -1.37 -34.97
C LEU A 15 -14.78 -1.60 -33.52
N GLU A 16 -15.81 -2.42 -33.29
CA GLU A 16 -16.24 -2.81 -31.94
C GLU A 16 -15.18 -3.65 -31.22
N ALA A 17 -14.51 -4.57 -31.93
CA ALA A 17 -13.42 -5.37 -31.37
C ALA A 17 -12.23 -4.50 -30.98
N ASP A 18 -11.85 -3.56 -31.84
CA ASP A 18 -10.72 -2.64 -31.62
C ASP A 18 -11.04 -1.64 -30.49
N ALA A 19 -12.27 -1.10 -30.44
CA ALA A 19 -12.72 -0.23 -29.36
C ALA A 19 -12.74 -0.96 -28.01
N ASN A 20 -13.21 -2.21 -27.97
CA ASN A 20 -13.20 -3.03 -26.77
C ASN A 20 -11.77 -3.38 -26.33
N ALA A 21 -10.86 -3.69 -27.27
CA ALA A 21 -9.45 -3.93 -26.97
C ALA A 21 -8.77 -2.68 -26.40
N HIS A 22 -9.04 -1.51 -26.98
CA HIS A 22 -8.55 -0.23 -26.49
C HIS A 22 -9.10 0.12 -25.11
N ALA A 23 -10.41 -0.03 -24.89
CA ALA A 23 -11.04 0.19 -23.59
C ALA A 23 -10.45 -0.72 -22.51
N ARG A 24 -10.23 -2.01 -22.79
CA ARG A 24 -9.58 -2.95 -21.86
C ARG A 24 -8.17 -2.53 -21.47
N ARG A 25 -7.37 -2.06 -22.42
CA ARG A 25 -6.02 -1.52 -22.14
C ARG A 25 -6.11 -0.29 -21.25
N HIS A 26 -6.97 0.66 -21.60
CA HIS A 26 -7.17 1.86 -20.80
C HIS A 26 -7.64 1.55 -19.37
N PHE A 27 -8.55 0.58 -19.18
CA PHE A 27 -8.96 0.14 -17.84
C PHE A 27 -7.80 -0.50 -17.06
N ALA A 28 -6.95 -1.28 -17.72
CA ALA A 28 -5.76 -1.85 -17.10
C ALA A 28 -4.76 -0.76 -16.69
N ASP A 29 -4.53 0.24 -17.54
CA ASP A 29 -3.62 1.36 -17.26
C ASP A 29 -4.12 2.21 -16.08
N VAL A 30 -5.43 2.49 -16.02
CA VAL A 30 -6.06 3.21 -14.90
C VAL A 30 -5.97 2.40 -13.60
N ALA A 31 -6.18 1.08 -13.66
CA ALA A 31 -6.06 0.21 -12.50
C ALA A 31 -4.62 0.17 -11.96
N GLU A 32 -3.64 0.09 -12.86
CA GLU A 32 -2.22 0.10 -12.52
C GLU A 32 -1.76 1.46 -11.97
N PHE A 33 -2.18 2.55 -12.60
CA PHE A 33 -1.93 3.90 -12.07
C PHE A 33 -2.50 4.06 -10.66
N SER A 34 -3.74 3.63 -10.44
CA SER A 34 -4.38 3.66 -9.13
C SER A 34 -3.64 2.80 -8.10
N ARG A 35 -3.07 1.67 -8.53
CA ARG A 35 -2.24 0.80 -7.67
C ARG A 35 -0.95 1.51 -7.28
N LEU A 36 -0.23 2.09 -8.24
CA LEU A 36 1.01 2.83 -8.00
C LEU A 36 0.77 4.03 -7.07
N GLN A 37 -0.31 4.79 -7.28
CA GLN A 37 -0.67 5.90 -6.40
C GLN A 37 -0.96 5.44 -4.96
N ARG A 38 -1.60 4.28 -4.78
CA ARG A 38 -1.82 3.71 -3.44
C ARG A 38 -0.50 3.30 -2.77
N LEU A 39 0.46 2.76 -3.52
CA LEU A 39 1.77 2.39 -3.01
C LEU A 39 2.59 3.63 -2.61
N GLU A 40 2.60 4.65 -3.46
CA GLU A 40 3.26 5.94 -3.18
C GLU A 40 2.69 6.61 -1.92
N ARG A 41 1.36 6.65 -1.77
CA ARG A 41 0.74 7.20 -0.55
C ARG A 41 1.04 6.38 0.70
N MET A 42 1.22 5.07 0.57
CA MET A 42 1.59 4.21 1.69
C MET A 42 3.06 4.41 2.07
N GLN A 43 3.91 4.67 1.07
CA GLN A 43 5.31 5.05 1.28
C GLN A 43 5.41 6.34 2.10
N ILE A 44 4.68 7.38 1.70
CA ILE A 44 4.61 8.65 2.44
C ILE A 44 4.18 8.43 3.89
N LEU A 45 3.15 7.61 4.12
CA LEU A 45 2.69 7.29 5.48
C LEU A 45 3.77 6.60 6.33
N ILE A 46 4.55 5.70 5.72
CA ILE A 46 5.63 5.00 6.40
C ILE A 46 6.73 5.98 6.82
N ASP A 47 7.06 6.93 5.94
CA ASP A 47 8.04 7.99 6.23
C ASP A 47 7.51 8.93 7.33
N ASP A 48 6.22 9.33 7.26
CA ASP A 48 5.56 10.15 8.29
C ASP A 48 5.56 9.49 9.70
N ILE A 49 5.54 8.15 9.76
CA ILE A 49 5.64 7.41 11.02
C ILE A 49 7.06 7.49 11.58
N ALA A 50 8.08 7.39 10.72
CA ALA A 50 9.47 7.52 11.12
C ALA A 50 9.76 8.95 11.62
N ASP A 51 9.32 9.97 10.88
CA ASP A 51 9.47 11.38 11.24
C ASP A 51 8.80 11.69 12.59
N TRP A 52 7.59 11.15 12.81
CA TRP A 52 6.89 11.33 14.09
C TRP A 52 7.65 10.78 15.30
N LEU A 53 8.32 9.62 15.15
CA LEU A 53 9.12 9.04 16.23
C LEU A 53 10.29 9.95 16.62
N ASP A 54 10.91 10.58 15.63
CA ASP A 54 12.01 11.51 15.82
C ASP A 54 11.51 12.82 16.46
N GLU A 55 10.43 13.40 15.94
CA GLU A 55 9.84 14.65 16.46
C GLU A 55 9.34 14.53 17.90
N LYS A 56 8.73 13.41 18.28
CA LYS A 56 8.23 13.19 19.65
C LYS A 56 9.30 12.67 20.60
N GLY A 57 10.51 12.41 20.12
CA GLY A 57 11.57 11.76 20.90
C GLY A 57 11.18 10.34 21.36
N ASP A 58 10.22 9.71 20.68
CA ASP A 58 9.72 8.39 21.05
C ASP A 58 10.74 7.30 20.66
N ARG A 59 11.65 7.60 19.72
CA ARG A 59 12.78 6.72 19.36
C ARG A 59 13.68 6.42 20.56
N ALA A 60 14.11 7.44 21.30
CA ALA A 60 14.93 7.26 22.50
C ALA A 60 14.21 6.45 23.59
N ARG A 61 12.89 6.63 23.73
CA ARG A 61 12.05 5.83 24.63
C ARG A 61 12.05 4.36 24.20
N LEU A 62 11.79 4.09 22.92
CA LEU A 62 11.77 2.74 22.37
C LEU A 62 13.11 2.03 22.56
N GLU A 63 14.22 2.72 22.28
CA GLU A 63 15.57 2.22 22.50
C GLU A 63 15.82 1.87 23.99
N ALA A 64 15.34 2.70 24.92
CA ALA A 64 15.43 2.42 26.36
C ALA A 64 14.65 1.18 26.79
N PHE A 65 13.59 0.81 26.05
CA PHE A 65 12.86 -0.45 26.22
C PHE A 65 13.49 -1.63 25.44
N GLY A 66 14.66 -1.43 24.82
CA GLY A 66 15.34 -2.44 24.02
C GLY A 66 14.69 -2.69 22.66
N VAL A 67 13.89 -1.74 22.16
CA VAL A 67 13.31 -1.76 20.82
C VAL A 67 14.24 -1.00 19.87
N SER A 68 14.76 -1.68 18.85
CA SER A 68 15.48 -1.04 17.76
C SER A 68 14.51 -0.61 16.66
N VAL A 69 14.65 0.64 16.23
CA VAL A 69 13.91 1.22 15.10
C VAL A 69 14.82 1.17 13.86
N HIS A 70 14.30 0.65 12.75
CA HIS A 70 14.99 0.69 11.45
C HIS A 70 14.03 1.24 10.39
N ASP A 71 14.36 2.40 9.88
CA ASP A 71 13.75 3.06 8.74
C ASP A 71 14.78 3.16 7.60
N GLY A 72 14.35 2.94 6.35
CA GLY A 72 15.21 3.02 5.16
C GLY A 72 14.53 2.46 3.92
N GLU A 73 14.82 3.04 2.74
CA GLU A 73 14.24 2.70 1.41
C GLU A 73 12.81 2.13 1.47
N GLY A 74 11.90 2.90 2.07
CA GLY A 74 10.50 2.53 2.12
C GLY A 74 10.09 1.43 3.07
N THR A 75 10.99 1.05 3.96
CA THR A 75 10.70 0.10 5.03
C THR A 75 10.76 0.83 6.36
N PHE A 76 9.79 0.53 7.22
CA PHE A 76 9.87 0.86 8.64
C PHE A 76 9.75 -0.43 9.45
N SER A 77 10.60 -0.59 10.46
CA SER A 77 10.53 -1.77 11.33
C SER A 77 10.94 -1.49 12.77
N LEU A 78 10.28 -2.20 13.67
CA LEU A 78 10.57 -2.23 15.10
C LEU A 78 10.96 -3.64 15.49
N LYS A 79 12.02 -3.80 16.28
CA LYS A 79 12.49 -5.10 16.74
C LYS A 79 12.86 -5.06 18.22
N GLN A 80 12.35 -6.01 19.02
CA GLN A 80 12.79 -6.21 20.40
C GLN A 80 12.85 -7.72 20.67
N GLY A 81 14.05 -8.21 21.00
CA GLY A 81 14.33 -9.64 21.11
C GLY A 81 13.99 -10.39 19.81
N ARG A 82 13.06 -11.35 19.89
CA ARG A 82 12.59 -12.18 18.75
C ARG A 82 11.42 -11.57 18.00
N ARG A 83 10.79 -10.54 18.57
CA ARG A 83 9.57 -9.96 18.04
C ARG A 83 9.92 -8.84 17.06
N THR A 84 9.21 -8.78 15.95
CA THR A 84 9.46 -7.80 14.88
C THR A 84 8.15 -7.30 14.28
N LEU A 85 7.99 -5.98 14.19
CA LEU A 85 6.97 -5.32 13.36
C LEU A 85 7.68 -4.74 12.14
N LYS A 86 7.14 -4.94 10.95
CA LYS A 86 7.67 -4.38 9.70
C LYS A 86 6.52 -3.86 8.84
N LEU A 87 6.57 -2.56 8.54
CA LEU A 87 5.74 -1.88 7.57
C LEU A 87 6.48 -1.83 6.22
N LEU A 88 5.76 -2.18 5.17
CA LEU A 88 6.21 -2.09 3.78
C LEU A 88 5.06 -1.48 2.96
N PRO A 89 5.34 -0.79 1.84
CA PRO A 89 4.30 -0.24 1.00
C PRO A 89 3.53 -1.41 0.38
N ARG A 90 2.26 -1.54 0.78
CA ARG A 90 1.35 -2.57 0.29
C ARG A 90 0.01 -1.95 -0.03
N ASP A 91 -0.58 -2.41 -1.12
CA ASP A 91 -1.86 -1.90 -1.60
C ASP A 91 -3.05 -2.34 -0.73
N ASP A 92 -2.88 -3.44 0.01
CA ASP A 92 -3.87 -4.06 0.89
C ASP A 92 -3.75 -3.65 2.38
N LEU A 93 -2.89 -2.67 2.69
CA LEU A 93 -2.63 -2.18 4.05
C LEU A 93 -2.05 -3.21 5.03
N SER A 94 -1.64 -4.38 4.55
CA SER A 94 -1.06 -5.39 5.43
C SER A 94 0.35 -5.00 5.86
N PHE A 95 0.72 -5.43 7.06
CA PHE A 95 2.07 -5.33 7.61
C PHE A 95 2.54 -6.70 8.10
N THR A 96 3.81 -6.78 8.46
CA THR A 96 4.42 -8.04 8.91
C THR A 96 4.69 -8.00 10.41
N VAL A 97 4.25 -9.02 11.13
CA VAL A 97 4.53 -9.24 12.55
C VAL A 97 5.16 -10.62 12.70
N ASP A 98 6.38 -10.69 13.21
CA ASP A 98 7.13 -11.95 13.40
C ASP A 98 7.20 -12.80 12.11
N GLY A 99 7.32 -12.13 10.95
CA GLY A 99 7.34 -12.78 9.63
C GLY A 99 5.96 -13.16 9.07
N ARG A 100 4.86 -12.90 9.79
CA ARG A 100 3.49 -13.17 9.34
C ARG A 100 2.83 -11.90 8.83
N ILE A 101 2.19 -12.00 7.67
CA ILE A 101 1.40 -10.91 7.11
C ILE A 101 0.09 -10.80 7.90
N MET A 102 -0.22 -9.59 8.36
CA MET A 102 -1.40 -9.26 9.15
C MET A 102 -2.01 -7.95 8.66
N HIS A 103 -3.34 -7.85 8.75
CA HIS A 103 -4.04 -6.57 8.58
C HIS A 103 -4.12 -5.82 9.92
N PRO A 104 -4.32 -4.49 9.89
CA PRO A 104 -4.57 -3.66 11.06
C PRO A 104 -5.55 -4.29 12.07
N ASN A 105 -5.03 -4.66 13.25
CA ASN A 105 -5.80 -5.30 14.31
C ASN A 105 -5.28 -4.88 15.69
N ARG A 106 -6.20 -4.51 16.60
CA ARG A 106 -5.88 -4.14 18.00
C ARG A 106 -5.30 -5.27 18.84
N ASP A 107 -5.47 -6.53 18.42
CA ASP A 107 -5.00 -7.72 19.13
C ASP A 107 -3.61 -8.19 18.66
N CYS A 108 -2.83 -7.31 18.03
CA CYS A 108 -1.49 -7.63 17.60
C CYS A 108 -0.57 -7.90 18.82
N PRO A 109 0.20 -9.00 18.83
CA PRO A 109 1.25 -9.20 19.84
C PRO A 109 2.40 -8.23 19.56
N THR A 110 2.47 -7.12 20.30
CA THR A 110 3.36 -5.99 19.99
C THR A 110 4.48 -5.80 21.01
N LEU A 111 5.57 -5.20 20.55
CA LEU A 111 6.76 -4.81 21.30
C LEU A 111 6.54 -3.66 22.28
N ASP A 112 5.77 -2.67 21.84
CA ASP A 112 5.36 -1.51 22.62
C ASP A 112 3.95 -1.12 22.17
N ARG A 113 3.00 -1.19 23.11
CA ARG A 113 1.58 -1.01 22.77
C ARG A 113 1.25 0.44 22.38
N ARG A 114 1.90 1.42 23.01
CA ARG A 114 1.68 2.84 22.72
C ARG A 114 2.10 3.18 21.29
N CYS A 115 3.30 2.78 20.89
CA CYS A 115 3.79 2.99 19.53
C CYS A 115 2.92 2.24 18.52
N TYR A 116 2.51 1.01 18.84
CA TYR A 116 1.62 0.25 17.97
C TYR A 116 0.26 0.93 17.78
N ASP A 117 -0.36 1.41 18.85
CA ASP A 117 -1.66 2.08 18.79
C ASP A 117 -1.59 3.36 17.94
N GLU A 118 -0.48 4.10 17.99
CA GLU A 118 -0.24 5.26 17.11
C GLU A 118 -0.08 4.85 15.64
N VAL A 119 0.76 3.85 15.36
CA VAL A 119 0.93 3.31 13.99
C VAL A 119 -0.42 2.86 13.45
N LEU A 120 -1.22 2.18 14.26
CA LEU A 120 -2.55 1.73 13.91
C LEU A 120 -3.51 2.90 13.65
N ALA A 121 -3.48 3.93 14.49
CA ALA A 121 -4.30 5.13 14.31
C ALA A 121 -4.00 5.83 12.98
N ARG A 122 -2.72 5.99 12.64
CA ARG A 122 -2.27 6.60 11.38
C ARG A 122 -2.64 5.76 10.16
N LEU A 123 -2.49 4.44 10.23
CA LEU A 123 -2.94 3.51 9.18
C LEU A 123 -4.45 3.59 8.96
N ILE A 124 -5.23 3.64 10.04
CA ILE A 124 -6.70 3.75 9.97
C ILE A 124 -7.14 5.10 9.42
N ASP A 125 -6.51 6.20 9.86
CA ASP A 125 -6.82 7.53 9.36
C ASP A 125 -6.52 7.64 7.85
N TRP A 126 -5.37 7.14 7.42
CA TRP A 126 -5.04 7.02 6.00
C TRP A 126 -6.07 6.19 5.22
N ALA A 127 -6.51 5.06 5.78
CA ALA A 127 -7.51 4.20 5.14
C ALA A 127 -8.89 4.88 5.00
N ARG A 128 -9.23 5.79 5.93
CA ARG A 128 -10.48 6.56 5.92
C ARG A 128 -10.42 7.77 4.99
N ASN A 129 -9.27 8.43 4.92
CA ASN A 129 -9.05 9.62 4.09
C ASN A 129 -8.70 9.28 2.62
N LYS A 130 -8.97 8.03 2.20
CA LYS A 130 -8.75 7.52 0.85
C LYS A 130 -9.85 7.85 -0.17
N ASN A 131 -10.55 8.97 0.02
CA ASN A 131 -11.52 9.52 -0.94
C ASN A 131 -10.91 10.71 -1.68
#